data_AF-A0AA42S4J4-F1
#
_entry.id   AF-A0AA42S4J4-F1
#
_cell.length_a   1.000
_cell.length_b   1.000
_cell.length_c   1.000
_cell.angle_alpha   90.00
_cell.angle_beta   90.00
_cell.angle_gamma   90.00
#
_symmetry.space_group_name_H-M   'P 1'
#
loop_
_entity.id
_entity.type
_entity.pdbx_description
1 polymer ?
#
loop_
_entity_poly.entity_id
_entity_poly.type
_entity_poly.pdbx_seq_one_letter_code
_entity_poly.pdbx_strand_id
1 'polypeptide(L)'
;MQLLVNIDVPDLDHAVDFYQRAFGLTLHRRLGPKAAEMHGANAPIYLLEKAAGTRATSASPQWRDYARHWTPVHLDVVVPDVDRAVDQAVAAGAHLEDVATTHAWGRIAHLSDPYGHGICILQFLGRGYDELVDDTDVRIAPVAAADFDALADIRVEAMRDSLERVGRFDADRARARLRDNFRPDCTWWIEQGGQRVGFYALRPDGQGLRLDHLYLVPAAQGQGLGGRVLQGILEDADRRGLPVSVGALRGSDANRFYRRHGFVQTGETEWDIAYLRECPRQELRQ
;
A
#
# COMPACT_ATOMS: atom_id res chain seq x y z
N MET A 1 28.13 12.25 -4.40
CA MET A 1 27.36 12.87 -3.30
C MET A 1 25.97 13.12 -3.82
N GLN A 2 24.97 12.52 -3.17
CA GLN A 2 23.55 12.70 -3.50
C GLN A 2 22.91 13.48 -2.35
N LEU A 3 22.16 14.52 -2.69
CA LEU A 3 21.43 15.34 -1.73
C LEU A 3 19.97 14.89 -1.71
N LEU A 4 19.44 14.61 -0.53
CA LEU A 4 18.02 14.31 -0.32
C LEU A 4 17.41 15.45 0.51
N VAL A 5 16.21 15.91 0.14
CA VAL A 5 15.51 16.97 0.86
C VAL A 5 14.45 16.33 1.73
N ASN A 6 14.59 16.41 3.05
CA ASN A 6 13.58 15.90 3.98
C ASN A 6 12.72 17.05 4.52
N ILE A 7 11.41 16.87 4.56
CA ILE A 7 10.44 17.85 5.07
C ILE A 7 9.57 17.17 6.12
N ASP A 8 9.72 17.55 7.39
CA ASP A 8 8.83 17.10 8.47
C ASP A 8 7.42 17.68 8.24
N VAL A 9 6.40 16.82 8.30
CA VAL A 9 4.99 17.22 8.12
C VAL A 9 4.10 16.65 9.23
N PRO A 10 3.06 17.40 9.67
CA PRO A 10 2.16 16.93 10.72
C PRO A 10 1.13 15.89 10.23
N ASP A 11 0.90 15.83 8.92
CA ASP A 11 -0.04 14.92 8.25
C ASP A 11 0.57 14.55 6.89
N LEU A 12 0.91 13.26 6.73
CA LEU A 12 1.60 12.76 5.55
C LEU A 12 0.71 12.78 4.30
N ASP A 13 -0.56 12.41 4.44
CA ASP A 13 -1.49 12.29 3.31
C ASP A 13 -1.84 13.67 2.76
N HIS A 14 -2.13 14.62 3.64
CA HIS A 14 -2.38 16.00 3.24
C HIS A 14 -1.14 16.65 2.60
N ALA A 15 0.06 16.33 3.09
CA ALA A 15 1.30 16.84 2.51
C ALA A 15 1.55 16.29 1.10
N VAL A 16 1.38 14.99 0.88
CA VAL A 16 1.49 14.37 -0.46
C VAL A 16 0.54 15.09 -1.43
N ASP A 17 -0.75 15.22 -1.07
CA ASP A 17 -1.76 15.89 -1.90
C ASP A 17 -1.42 17.36 -2.23
N PHE A 18 -0.82 18.07 -1.28
CA PHE A 18 -0.36 19.45 -1.51
C PHE A 18 0.77 19.50 -2.53
N TYR A 19 1.83 18.71 -2.34
CA TYR A 19 3.01 18.75 -3.20
C TYR A 19 2.73 18.25 -4.63
N GLN A 20 1.80 17.29 -4.79
CA GLN A 20 1.35 16.88 -6.12
C GLN A 20 0.62 18.01 -6.85
N ARG A 21 -0.30 18.72 -6.17
CA ARG A 21 -1.11 19.78 -6.80
C ARG A 21 -0.34 21.09 -7.01
N ALA A 22 0.47 21.49 -6.04
CA ALA A 22 1.15 22.78 -6.05
C ALA A 22 2.35 22.81 -7.02
N PHE A 23 3.08 21.70 -7.11
CA PHE A 23 4.37 21.65 -7.81
C PHE A 23 4.48 20.54 -8.86
N GLY A 24 3.43 19.73 -9.04
CA GLY A 24 3.43 18.64 -10.00
C GLY A 24 4.34 17.46 -9.63
N LEU A 25 4.73 17.34 -8.35
CA LEU A 25 5.50 16.19 -7.90
C LEU A 25 4.66 14.93 -7.95
N THR A 26 5.31 13.77 -8.04
CA THR A 26 4.64 12.47 -8.06
C THR A 26 5.09 11.66 -6.85
N LEU A 27 4.13 11.11 -6.09
CA LEU A 27 4.43 10.11 -5.08
C LEU A 27 5.10 8.91 -5.77
N HIS A 28 6.38 8.73 -5.50
CA HIS A 28 7.13 7.60 -6.03
C HIS A 28 6.85 6.35 -5.21
N ARG A 29 6.99 6.47 -3.88
CA ARG A 29 6.73 5.37 -2.94
C ARG A 29 6.49 5.89 -1.52
N ARG A 30 5.91 5.04 -0.66
CA ARG A 30 5.87 5.22 0.79
C ARG A 30 6.98 4.41 1.46
N LEU A 31 7.52 4.96 2.54
CA LEU A 31 8.55 4.34 3.36
C LEU A 31 7.95 4.09 4.75
N GLY A 32 7.14 3.03 4.83
CA GLY A 32 6.30 2.75 5.99
C GLY A 32 5.14 3.77 6.16
N PRO A 33 4.44 3.75 7.30
CA PRO A 33 3.23 4.56 7.51
C PRO A 33 3.51 6.07 7.66
N LYS A 34 4.77 6.43 7.95
CA LYS A 34 5.17 7.78 8.36
C LYS A 34 6.09 8.49 7.39
N ALA A 35 6.35 7.93 6.21
CA ALA A 35 7.17 8.64 5.23
C ALA A 35 6.78 8.38 3.77
N ALA A 36 7.06 9.37 2.93
CA ALA A 36 6.80 9.33 1.49
C ALA A 36 7.96 9.93 0.71
N GLU A 37 8.35 9.28 -0.39
CA GLU A 37 9.33 9.79 -1.35
C GLU A 37 8.60 10.34 -2.58
N MET A 38 8.90 11.60 -2.92
CA MET A 38 8.30 12.35 -4.02
C MET A 38 9.36 12.64 -5.10
N HIS A 39 9.01 12.41 -6.36
CA HIS A 39 9.84 12.72 -7.54
C HIS A 39 9.28 13.90 -8.33
N GLY A 40 10.07 14.46 -9.24
CA GLY A 40 9.71 15.63 -10.07
C GLY A 40 10.55 16.88 -9.79
N ALA A 41 11.40 16.84 -8.77
CA ALA A 41 12.44 17.84 -8.49
C ALA A 41 13.83 17.26 -8.78
N ASN A 42 14.86 18.12 -8.87
CA ASN A 42 16.25 17.72 -9.12
C ASN A 42 16.89 16.92 -7.97
N ALA A 43 16.23 16.87 -6.81
CA ALA A 43 16.50 15.99 -5.69
C ALA A 43 15.17 15.38 -5.21
N PRO A 44 15.14 14.09 -4.81
CA PRO A 44 13.96 13.50 -4.21
C PRO A 44 13.60 14.23 -2.91
N ILE A 45 12.30 14.42 -2.69
CA ILE A 45 11.74 15.00 -1.46
C ILE A 45 11.16 13.88 -0.61
N TYR A 46 11.62 13.79 0.63
CA TYR A 46 11.15 12.83 1.63
C TYR A 46 10.27 13.57 2.63
N LEU A 47 9.04 13.11 2.82
CA LEU A 47 8.12 13.63 3.83
C LEU A 47 8.22 12.74 5.06
N LEU A 48 8.45 13.30 6.24
CA LEU A 48 8.61 12.54 7.49
C LEU A 48 7.55 12.97 8.51
N GLU A 49 6.67 12.06 8.90
CA GLU A 49 5.61 12.36 9.87
C GLU A 49 6.20 12.43 11.28
N LYS A 50 6.10 13.62 11.88
CA LYS A 50 6.46 13.87 13.27
C LYS A 50 5.33 14.67 13.93
N ALA A 51 4.77 14.15 15.02
CA ALA A 51 3.68 14.84 15.70
C ALA A 51 4.13 16.21 16.23
N ALA A 52 3.24 17.21 16.13
CA ALA A 52 3.44 18.49 16.79
C ALA A 52 3.57 18.30 18.32
N GLY A 53 4.38 19.13 18.96
CA GLY A 53 4.70 19.01 20.39
C GLY A 53 5.72 17.91 20.73
N THR A 54 6.35 17.27 19.73
CA THR A 54 7.53 16.41 19.95
C THR A 54 8.83 17.23 19.93
N ARG A 55 9.91 16.73 20.54
CA ARG A 55 11.22 17.39 20.50
C ARG A 55 11.80 17.42 19.09
N ALA A 56 12.18 18.59 18.59
CA ALA A 56 12.72 18.76 17.25
C ALA A 56 14.01 17.93 17.05
N THR A 57 14.95 18.04 18.00
CA THR A 57 16.18 17.24 18.03
C THR A 57 16.47 16.78 19.47
N SER A 58 17.40 15.83 19.63
CA SER A 58 17.86 15.40 20.96
C SER A 58 18.69 16.49 21.67
N ALA A 59 19.40 17.32 20.90
CA ALA A 59 20.33 18.36 21.36
C ALA A 59 19.66 19.71 21.69
N SER A 60 18.42 19.94 21.25
CA SER A 60 17.71 21.22 21.41
C SER A 60 16.47 21.11 22.31
N PRO A 61 16.15 22.13 23.13
CA PRO A 61 14.89 22.18 23.90
C PRO A 61 13.68 22.58 23.04
N GLN A 62 13.85 22.83 21.74
CA GLN A 62 12.76 23.24 20.84
C GLN A 62 11.78 22.11 20.55
N TRP A 63 10.52 22.49 20.38
CA TRP A 63 9.41 21.59 20.06
C TRP A 63 8.97 21.82 18.61
N ARG A 64 8.52 20.76 17.94
CA ARG A 64 7.90 20.86 16.63
C ARG A 64 6.55 21.57 16.76
N ASP A 65 6.45 22.81 16.31
CA ASP A 65 5.21 23.59 16.31
C ASP A 65 4.66 23.89 14.89
N TYR A 66 5.50 23.72 13.87
CA TYR A 66 5.21 24.02 12.47
C TYR A 66 4.77 25.49 12.20
N ALA A 67 5.15 26.42 13.08
CA ALA A 67 4.96 27.86 12.89
C ALA A 67 6.07 28.47 12.01
N ARG A 68 5.81 29.65 11.44
CA ARG A 68 6.55 30.20 10.28
C ARG A 68 8.06 30.46 10.47
N HIS A 69 8.56 30.61 11.70
CA HIS A 69 9.97 30.95 11.97
C HIS A 69 10.86 29.72 12.24
N TRP A 70 10.28 28.51 12.24
CA TRP A 70 10.99 27.25 12.39
C TRP A 70 10.94 26.48 11.06
N THR A 71 12.05 25.89 10.62
CA THR A 71 12.10 25.13 9.36
C THR A 71 12.08 23.62 9.65
N PRO A 72 11.04 22.88 9.23
CA PRO A 72 10.98 21.43 9.32
C PRO A 72 11.84 20.73 8.27
N VAL A 73 12.68 21.48 7.54
CA VAL A 73 13.47 20.98 6.41
C VAL A 73 14.90 20.71 6.86
N HIS A 74 15.38 19.49 6.63
CA HIS A 74 16.78 19.12 6.81
C HIS A 74 17.33 18.40 5.57
N LEU A 75 18.66 18.42 5.44
CA LEU A 75 19.35 17.79 4.32
C LEU A 75 19.99 16.48 4.77
N ASP A 76 19.82 15.43 3.96
CA ASP A 76 20.58 14.21 4.15
C ASP A 76 21.68 14.13 3.09
N VAL A 77 22.91 13.93 3.55
CA VAL A 77 24.11 13.82 2.73
C VAL A 77 24.53 12.36 2.67
N VAL A 78 24.35 11.75 1.50
CA VAL A 78 24.72 10.35 1.28
C VAL A 78 26.21 10.24 0.96
N VAL A 79 26.93 9.48 1.80
CA VAL A 79 28.38 9.27 1.78
C VAL A 79 28.75 7.79 1.78
N PRO A 80 29.95 7.41 1.29
CA PRO A 80 30.39 6.01 1.30
C PRO A 80 30.84 5.51 2.69
N ASP A 81 31.20 6.41 3.60
CA ASP A 81 31.68 6.10 4.96
C ASP A 81 31.16 7.18 5.92
N VAL A 82 30.20 6.80 6.76
CA VAL A 82 29.54 7.74 7.67
C VAL A 82 30.46 8.19 8.80
N ASP A 83 31.26 7.30 9.38
CA ASP A 83 32.06 7.61 10.57
C ASP A 83 33.18 8.59 10.17
N ARG A 84 33.84 8.35 9.02
CA ARG A 84 34.82 9.29 8.47
C ARG A 84 34.21 10.65 8.12
N ALA A 85 33.01 10.67 7.52
CA ALA A 85 32.35 11.91 7.13
C ALA A 85 31.88 12.73 8.34
N VAL A 86 31.43 12.07 9.42
CA VAL A 86 31.12 12.71 10.70
C VAL A 86 32.36 13.34 11.31
N ASP A 87 33.48 12.62 11.38
CA ASP A 87 34.75 13.17 11.91
C ASP A 87 35.18 14.42 11.14
N GLN A 88 35.04 14.39 9.81
CA GLN A 88 35.34 15.53 8.94
C GLN A 88 34.40 16.72 9.19
N ALA A 89 33.09 16.47 9.32
CA ALA A 89 32.10 17.52 9.56
C ALA A 89 32.31 18.18 10.93
N VAL A 90 32.57 17.39 11.98
CA VAL A 90 32.85 17.90 13.33
C VAL A 90 34.15 18.70 13.35
N ALA A 91 35.22 18.22 12.69
CA ALA A 91 36.46 18.98 12.56
C ALA A 91 36.27 20.32 11.82
N ALA A 92 35.26 20.42 10.95
CA ALA A 92 34.86 21.63 10.25
C ALA A 92 33.90 22.54 11.04
N GLY A 93 33.50 22.15 12.25
CA GLY A 93 32.66 22.94 13.16
C GLY A 93 31.20 22.52 13.26
N ALA A 94 30.79 21.40 12.64
CA ALA A 94 29.46 20.85 12.85
C ALA A 94 29.31 20.32 14.28
N HIS A 95 28.08 20.40 14.81
CA HIS A 95 27.73 19.83 16.11
C HIS A 95 27.08 18.46 15.92
N LEU A 96 27.64 17.42 16.54
CA LEU A 96 27.06 16.08 16.54
C LEU A 96 25.95 16.01 17.59
N GLU A 97 24.72 15.75 17.15
CA GLU A 97 23.53 15.66 18.02
C GLU A 97 23.24 14.21 18.40
N ASP A 98 23.23 13.31 17.41
CA ASP A 98 23.08 11.88 17.60
C ASP A 98 24.18 11.11 16.86
N VAL A 99 24.85 10.20 17.58
CA VAL A 99 25.89 9.33 17.01
C VAL A 99 25.34 8.41 15.92
N ALA A 100 26.21 8.04 14.98
CA ALA A 100 25.85 7.16 13.88
C ALA A 100 25.28 5.82 14.39
N THR A 101 24.05 5.52 13.99
CA THR A 101 23.33 4.29 14.36
C THR A 101 23.06 3.44 13.12
N THR A 102 23.19 2.12 13.24
CA THR A 102 23.03 1.17 12.13
C THR A 102 21.62 0.58 12.11
N HIS A 103 21.05 0.53 10.92
CA HIS A 103 19.77 -0.07 10.57
C HIS A 103 19.95 -1.03 9.38
N ALA A 104 18.90 -1.78 9.02
CA ALA A 104 18.92 -2.68 7.86
C ALA A 104 19.19 -1.94 6.53
N TRP A 105 18.62 -0.74 6.38
CA TRP A 105 18.72 0.10 5.18
C TRP A 105 19.98 0.96 5.11
N GLY A 106 20.70 1.15 6.23
CA GLY A 106 21.78 2.13 6.28
C GLY A 106 22.25 2.50 7.68
N ARG A 107 23.23 3.38 7.73
CA ARG A 107 23.80 3.93 8.96
C ARG A 107 23.76 5.45 8.89
N ILE A 108 23.19 6.09 9.92
CA ILE A 108 22.89 7.53 9.90
C ILE A 108 23.28 8.22 11.20
N ALA A 109 23.84 9.43 11.09
CA ALA A 109 24.09 10.36 12.19
C ALA A 109 23.31 11.66 12.00
N HIS A 110 22.94 12.32 13.09
CA HIS A 110 22.25 13.62 13.07
C HIS A 110 23.17 14.70 13.61
N LEU A 111 23.30 15.79 12.87
CA LEU A 111 24.16 16.91 13.16
C LEU A 111 23.42 18.23 12.93
N SER A 112 23.97 19.30 13.46
CA SER A 112 23.73 20.65 12.95
C SER A 112 25.01 21.24 12.38
N ASP A 113 24.88 22.07 11.35
CA ASP A 113 25.98 22.90 10.88
C ASP A 113 26.33 24.00 11.90
N PRO A 114 27.41 24.78 11.71
CA PRO A 114 27.79 25.84 12.64
C PRO A 114 26.73 26.94 12.85
N TYR A 115 25.69 26.99 12.02
CA TYR A 115 24.62 27.98 12.05
C TYR A 115 23.31 27.42 12.63
N GLY A 116 23.29 26.14 12.99
CA GLY A 116 22.14 25.46 13.58
C GLY A 116 21.17 24.83 12.57
N HIS A 117 21.55 24.72 11.29
CA HIS A 117 20.74 24.01 10.31
C HIS A 117 20.94 22.49 10.46
N GLY A 118 19.83 21.75 10.53
CA GLY A 118 19.87 20.29 10.66
C GLY A 118 20.42 19.62 9.39
N ILE A 119 21.37 18.72 9.57
CA ILE A 119 21.96 17.89 8.51
C ILE A 119 22.13 16.47 9.03
N CYS A 120 21.75 15.48 8.23
CA CYS A 120 22.06 14.08 8.50
C CYS A 120 23.16 13.59 7.57
N ILE A 121 24.10 12.80 8.09
CA ILE A 121 25.09 12.10 7.27
C ILE A 121 24.70 10.63 7.22
N LEU A 122 24.53 10.12 6.01
CA LEU A 122 23.95 8.81 5.74
C LEU A 122 24.89 7.96 4.88
N GLN A 123 25.08 6.71 5.26
CA GLN A 123 25.65 5.67 4.40
C GLN A 123 24.58 4.60 4.14
N PHE A 124 24.23 4.35 2.88
CA PHE A 124 23.35 3.23 2.54
C PHE A 124 24.06 1.89 2.74
N LEU A 125 23.33 0.94 3.30
CA LEU A 125 23.73 -0.46 3.49
C LEU A 125 22.62 -1.35 2.90
N GLY A 126 22.92 -2.63 2.63
CA GLY A 126 21.93 -3.55 2.05
C GLY A 126 21.37 -3.02 0.72
N ARG A 127 20.04 -3.04 0.58
CA ARG A 127 19.32 -2.43 -0.56
C ARG A 127 18.95 -0.95 -0.34
N GLY A 128 19.52 -0.27 0.66
CA GLY A 128 19.16 1.10 0.99
C GLY A 128 17.75 1.21 1.56
N TYR A 129 17.04 2.29 1.27
CA TYR A 129 15.65 2.48 1.72
C TYR A 129 14.66 1.42 1.19
N ASP A 130 15.05 0.60 0.22
CA ASP A 130 14.23 -0.55 -0.22
C ASP A 130 14.02 -1.58 0.91
N GLU A 131 14.91 -1.63 1.91
CA GLU A 131 14.72 -2.49 3.09
C GLU A 131 13.58 -2.01 4.02
N LEU A 132 13.07 -0.80 3.81
CA LEU A 132 11.92 -0.25 4.55
C LEU A 132 10.59 -0.46 3.82
N VAL A 133 10.63 -0.95 2.57
CA VAL A 133 9.41 -1.24 1.81
C VAL A 133 8.84 -2.54 2.34
N ASP A 134 7.58 -2.49 2.77
CA ASP A 134 6.87 -3.68 3.19
C ASP A 134 6.48 -4.49 1.95
N ASP A 135 7.12 -5.64 1.73
CA ASP A 135 6.75 -6.59 0.67
C ASP A 135 5.32 -7.16 0.87
N THR A 136 4.65 -6.82 1.98
CA THR A 136 3.23 -7.11 2.19
C THR A 136 2.27 -6.06 1.65
N ASP A 137 2.76 -4.92 1.15
CA ASP A 137 1.88 -3.89 0.59
C ASP A 137 1.20 -4.38 -0.68
N VAL A 138 -0.12 -4.18 -0.70
CA VAL A 138 -0.99 -4.66 -1.78
C VAL A 138 -1.31 -3.49 -2.68
N ARG A 139 -0.93 -3.59 -3.95
CA ARG A 139 -1.27 -2.60 -4.96
C ARG A 139 -2.40 -3.12 -5.83
N ILE A 140 -3.40 -2.27 -6.07
CA ILE A 140 -4.47 -2.53 -7.02
C ILE A 140 -4.13 -1.81 -8.33
N ALA A 141 -4.05 -2.55 -9.43
CA ALA A 141 -3.67 -2.02 -10.74
C ALA A 141 -4.75 -2.31 -11.80
N PRO A 142 -4.92 -1.43 -12.82
CA PRO A 142 -5.90 -1.65 -13.87
C PRO A 142 -5.53 -2.84 -14.76
N VAL A 143 -6.54 -3.55 -15.24
CA VAL A 143 -6.40 -4.63 -16.23
C VAL A 143 -6.63 -4.09 -17.64
N ALA A 144 -5.84 -4.57 -18.61
CA ALA A 144 -6.07 -4.35 -20.03
C ALA A 144 -6.78 -5.55 -20.69
N ALA A 145 -7.39 -5.36 -21.86
CA ALA A 145 -8.01 -6.48 -22.59
C ALA A 145 -7.02 -7.62 -22.92
N ALA A 146 -5.74 -7.27 -23.15
CA ALA A 146 -4.66 -8.21 -23.44
C ALA A 146 -4.27 -9.09 -22.23
N ASP A 147 -4.66 -8.73 -21.01
CA ASP A 147 -4.37 -9.49 -19.80
C ASP A 147 -5.25 -10.73 -19.63
N PHE A 148 -6.27 -10.92 -20.49
CA PHE A 148 -7.27 -11.98 -20.36
C PHE A 148 -6.67 -13.37 -20.11
N ASP A 149 -5.66 -13.76 -20.89
CA ASP A 149 -5.09 -15.12 -20.78
C ASP A 149 -4.41 -15.36 -19.43
N ALA A 150 -3.69 -14.36 -18.92
CA ALA A 150 -3.06 -14.44 -17.60
C ALA A 150 -4.10 -14.53 -16.47
N LEU A 151 -5.20 -13.77 -16.57
CA LEU A 151 -6.31 -13.84 -15.60
C LEU A 151 -7.01 -15.21 -15.65
N ALA A 152 -7.18 -15.75 -16.86
CA ALA A 152 -7.79 -17.06 -17.08
C ALA A 152 -6.91 -18.19 -16.49
N ASP A 153 -5.58 -18.10 -16.63
CA ASP A 153 -4.64 -19.03 -16.01
C ASP A 153 -4.75 -19.02 -14.48
N ILE A 154 -4.74 -17.83 -13.87
CA ILE A 154 -4.90 -17.69 -12.40
C ILE A 154 -6.23 -18.28 -11.93
N ARG A 155 -7.32 -18.05 -12.65
CA ARG A 155 -8.64 -18.60 -12.30
C ARG A 155 -8.62 -20.13 -12.35
N VAL A 156 -8.06 -20.71 -13.41
CA VAL A 156 -7.96 -22.17 -13.57
C VAL A 156 -7.16 -22.77 -12.42
N GLU A 157 -6.02 -22.15 -12.10
CA GLU A 157 -5.14 -22.58 -11.01
C GLU A 157 -5.84 -22.47 -9.65
N ALA A 158 -6.41 -21.30 -9.32
CA ALA A 158 -7.04 -21.04 -8.04
C ALA A 158 -8.30 -21.89 -7.79
N MET A 159 -9.02 -22.28 -8.85
CA MET A 159 -10.24 -23.09 -8.73
C MET A 159 -9.98 -24.60 -8.79
N ARG A 160 -8.79 -25.05 -9.20
CA ARG A 160 -8.48 -26.46 -9.47
C ARG A 160 -8.93 -27.38 -8.34
N ASP A 161 -8.37 -27.21 -7.15
CA ASP A 161 -8.64 -28.07 -5.99
C ASP A 161 -10.13 -28.11 -5.62
N SER A 162 -10.82 -26.96 -5.70
CA SER A 162 -12.24 -26.87 -5.38
C SER A 162 -13.11 -27.59 -6.41
N LEU A 163 -12.76 -27.49 -7.70
CA LEU A 163 -13.50 -28.14 -8.79
C LEU A 163 -13.22 -29.64 -8.88
N GLU A 164 -11.97 -30.07 -8.64
CA GLU A 164 -11.59 -31.49 -8.61
C GLU A 164 -12.31 -32.22 -7.47
N ARG A 165 -12.40 -31.60 -6.29
CA ARG A 165 -13.12 -32.15 -5.12
C ARG A 165 -14.60 -32.43 -5.38
N VAL A 166 -15.23 -31.65 -6.25
CA VAL A 166 -16.63 -31.83 -6.65
C VAL A 166 -16.78 -32.56 -8.00
N GLY A 167 -15.69 -33.10 -8.54
CA GLY A 167 -15.69 -33.87 -9.80
C GLY A 167 -16.04 -33.05 -11.04
N ARG A 168 -15.77 -31.74 -11.05
CA ARG A 168 -16.19 -30.81 -12.11
C ARG A 168 -15.05 -29.98 -12.73
N PHE A 169 -13.80 -30.37 -12.52
CA PHE A 169 -12.69 -29.65 -13.11
C PHE A 169 -12.71 -29.80 -14.63
N ASP A 170 -12.80 -28.65 -15.30
CA ASP A 170 -12.74 -28.49 -16.74
C ASP A 170 -12.10 -27.12 -17.00
N ALA A 171 -10.88 -27.14 -17.54
CA ALA A 171 -10.09 -25.93 -17.75
C ALA A 171 -10.75 -25.01 -18.80
N ASP A 172 -11.33 -25.55 -19.86
CA ASP A 172 -11.98 -24.78 -20.92
C ASP A 172 -13.22 -24.08 -20.38
N ARG A 173 -14.02 -24.78 -19.57
CA ARG A 173 -15.18 -24.21 -18.88
C ARG A 173 -14.78 -23.15 -17.87
N ALA A 174 -13.68 -23.34 -17.15
CA ALA A 174 -13.17 -22.35 -16.21
C ALA A 174 -12.74 -21.06 -16.93
N ARG A 175 -12.04 -21.16 -18.08
CA ARG A 175 -11.71 -20.00 -18.93
C ARG A 175 -12.97 -19.36 -19.52
N ALA A 176 -13.92 -20.15 -20.00
CA ALA A 176 -15.17 -19.66 -20.57
C ALA A 176 -15.98 -18.83 -19.57
N ARG A 177 -16.10 -19.29 -18.31
CA ARG A 177 -16.80 -18.54 -17.25
C ARG A 177 -16.19 -17.15 -16.97
N LEU A 178 -14.87 -16.99 -17.13
CA LEU A 178 -14.24 -15.66 -17.05
C LEU A 178 -14.60 -14.83 -18.28
N ARG A 179 -14.51 -15.43 -19.47
CA ARG A 179 -14.75 -14.76 -20.75
C ARG A 179 -16.15 -14.15 -20.85
N ASP A 180 -17.18 -14.87 -20.39
CA ASP A 180 -18.57 -14.44 -20.52
C ASP A 180 -18.87 -13.09 -19.85
N ASN A 181 -18.12 -12.74 -18.80
CA ASN A 181 -18.31 -11.52 -18.02
C ASN A 181 -17.04 -10.67 -17.94
N PHE A 182 -16.02 -10.94 -18.75
CA PHE A 182 -14.77 -10.20 -18.70
C PHE A 182 -14.97 -8.75 -19.16
N ARG A 183 -14.67 -7.83 -18.25
CA ARG A 183 -14.77 -6.38 -18.45
C ARG A 183 -13.51 -5.74 -17.87
N PRO A 184 -12.53 -5.33 -18.71
CA PRO A 184 -11.28 -4.75 -18.22
C PRO A 184 -11.48 -3.54 -17.30
N ASP A 185 -12.50 -2.73 -17.59
CA ASP A 185 -12.94 -1.56 -16.80
C ASP A 185 -13.56 -1.91 -15.44
N CYS A 186 -13.92 -3.18 -15.23
CA CYS A 186 -14.44 -3.71 -13.97
C CYS A 186 -13.54 -4.81 -13.38
N THR A 187 -12.29 -4.91 -13.83
CA THR A 187 -11.33 -5.94 -13.38
C THR A 187 -10.01 -5.29 -12.98
N TRP A 188 -9.41 -5.75 -11.88
CA TRP A 188 -8.16 -5.20 -11.37
C TRP A 188 -7.19 -6.30 -10.98
N TRP A 189 -5.91 -6.04 -11.25
CA TRP A 189 -4.79 -6.82 -10.75
C TRP A 189 -4.61 -6.58 -9.25
N ILE A 190 -4.26 -7.65 -8.54
CA ILE A 190 -3.76 -7.62 -7.16
C ILE A 190 -2.26 -7.87 -7.24
N GLU A 191 -1.48 -6.86 -6.90
CA GLU A 191 -0.02 -6.91 -6.92
C GLU A 191 0.55 -6.88 -5.50
N GLN A 192 1.57 -7.70 -5.25
CA GLN A 192 2.32 -7.75 -3.99
C GLN A 192 3.80 -7.94 -4.32
N GLY A 193 4.69 -7.13 -3.73
CA GLY A 193 6.13 -7.17 -4.04
C GLY A 193 6.45 -6.95 -5.53
N GLY A 194 5.63 -6.16 -6.24
CA GLY A 194 5.74 -5.92 -7.68
C GLY A 194 5.28 -7.10 -8.57
N GLN A 195 4.75 -8.19 -8.00
CA GLN A 195 4.26 -9.35 -8.73
C GLN A 195 2.73 -9.37 -8.78
N ARG A 196 2.15 -9.78 -9.93
CA ARG A 196 0.72 -10.02 -10.08
C ARG A 196 0.35 -11.35 -9.42
N VAL A 197 -0.19 -11.28 -8.20
CA VAL A 197 -0.51 -12.44 -7.36
C VAL A 197 -1.99 -12.83 -7.41
N GLY A 198 -2.82 -12.06 -8.11
CA GLY A 198 -4.23 -12.37 -8.29
C GLY A 198 -5.00 -11.25 -8.99
N PHE A 199 -6.31 -11.38 -9.00
CA PHE A 199 -7.20 -10.35 -9.54
C PHE A 199 -8.58 -10.41 -8.89
N TYR A 200 -9.34 -9.33 -9.05
CA TYR A 200 -10.76 -9.33 -8.75
C TYR A 200 -11.56 -8.62 -9.85
N ALA A 201 -12.84 -8.97 -9.98
CA ALA A 201 -13.78 -8.32 -10.88
C ALA A 201 -15.00 -7.84 -10.08
N LEU A 202 -15.22 -6.53 -10.07
CA LEU A 202 -16.28 -5.86 -9.31
C LEU A 202 -17.02 -4.92 -10.27
N ARG A 203 -18.30 -5.22 -10.53
CA ARG A 203 -19.11 -4.44 -11.47
C ARG A 203 -20.37 -3.88 -10.81
N PRO A 204 -20.96 -2.81 -11.35
CA PRO A 204 -22.32 -2.41 -10.99
C PRO A 204 -23.33 -3.54 -11.24
N ASP A 205 -24.28 -3.70 -10.33
CA ASP A 205 -25.36 -4.69 -10.42
C ASP A 205 -26.62 -4.17 -9.70
N GLY A 206 -27.59 -3.68 -10.47
CA GLY A 206 -28.80 -3.05 -9.93
C GLY A 206 -28.47 -1.86 -9.04
N GLN A 207 -28.88 -1.93 -7.77
CA GLN A 207 -28.65 -0.89 -6.75
C GLN A 207 -27.34 -1.06 -5.98
N GLY A 208 -26.49 -2.02 -6.35
CA GLY A 208 -25.26 -2.32 -5.64
C GLY A 208 -24.12 -2.74 -6.57
N LEU A 209 -23.21 -3.53 -6.00
CA LEU A 209 -22.05 -4.08 -6.69
C LEU A 209 -22.11 -5.61 -6.68
N ARG A 210 -21.55 -6.21 -7.73
CA ARG A 210 -21.36 -7.65 -7.87
C ARG A 210 -19.88 -7.95 -7.95
N LEU A 211 -19.39 -8.71 -6.97
CA LEU A 211 -18.05 -9.29 -6.99
C LEU A 211 -18.14 -10.62 -7.75
N ASP A 212 -17.84 -10.62 -9.04
CA ASP A 212 -17.91 -11.82 -9.87
C ASP A 212 -16.70 -12.73 -9.64
N HIS A 213 -15.52 -12.12 -9.44
CA HIS A 213 -14.25 -12.83 -9.28
C HIS A 213 -13.42 -12.23 -8.15
N LEU A 214 -12.79 -13.10 -7.37
CA LEU A 214 -11.70 -12.77 -6.45
C LEU A 214 -10.81 -14.00 -6.36
N TYR A 215 -9.67 -13.97 -7.04
CA TYR A 215 -8.75 -15.09 -7.11
C TYR A 215 -7.33 -14.64 -6.80
N LEU A 216 -6.63 -15.48 -6.04
CA LEU A 216 -5.20 -15.36 -5.79
C LEU A 216 -4.55 -16.66 -6.26
N VAL A 217 -3.32 -16.58 -6.78
CA VAL A 217 -2.50 -17.77 -7.03
C VAL A 217 -2.33 -18.57 -5.72
N PRO A 218 -2.26 -19.91 -5.76
CA PRO A 218 -2.14 -20.75 -4.56
C PRO A 218 -1.02 -20.31 -3.61
N ALA A 219 0.13 -19.89 -4.13
CA ALA A 219 1.27 -19.42 -3.35
C ALA A 219 0.97 -18.17 -2.50
N ALA A 220 -0.03 -17.36 -2.89
CA ALA A 220 -0.45 -16.14 -2.19
C ALA A 220 -1.71 -16.34 -1.31
N GLN A 221 -2.26 -17.56 -1.24
CA GLN A 221 -3.43 -17.87 -0.42
C GLN A 221 -3.04 -18.15 1.04
N GLY A 222 -4.01 -18.07 1.96
CA GLY A 222 -3.80 -18.39 3.38
C GLY A 222 -3.04 -17.33 4.20
N GLN A 223 -2.54 -16.27 3.56
CA GLN A 223 -1.73 -15.20 4.19
C GLN A 223 -2.56 -13.95 4.56
N GLY A 224 -3.89 -14.03 4.51
CA GLY A 224 -4.78 -12.89 4.78
C GLY A 224 -4.93 -11.88 3.63
N LEU A 225 -4.17 -12.01 2.54
CA LEU A 225 -4.22 -11.11 1.37
C LEU A 225 -5.63 -10.92 0.81
N GLY A 226 -6.35 -12.02 0.56
CA GLY A 226 -7.71 -11.95 0.01
C GLY A 226 -8.69 -11.23 0.95
N GLY A 227 -8.48 -11.35 2.27
CA GLY A 227 -9.26 -10.64 3.28
C GLY A 227 -9.00 -9.14 3.24
N ARG A 228 -7.73 -8.71 3.14
CA ARG A 228 -7.36 -7.29 3.01
C ARG A 228 -7.95 -6.66 1.75
N VAL A 229 -7.85 -7.34 0.61
CA VAL A 229 -8.45 -6.88 -0.66
C VAL A 229 -9.97 -6.75 -0.54
N LEU A 230 -10.64 -7.77 0.01
CA LEU A 230 -12.08 -7.73 0.20
C LEU A 230 -12.50 -6.62 1.17
N GLN A 231 -11.76 -6.41 2.25
CA GLN A 231 -12.03 -5.33 3.19
C GLN A 231 -11.98 -3.96 2.51
N GLY A 232 -10.94 -3.67 1.72
CA GLY A 232 -10.86 -2.41 0.97
C GLY A 232 -12.02 -2.21 -0.02
N ILE A 233 -12.46 -3.29 -0.70
CA ILE A 233 -13.65 -3.26 -1.56
C ILE A 233 -14.90 -2.90 -0.75
N LEU A 234 -15.09 -3.53 0.42
CA LEU A 234 -16.26 -3.32 1.26
C LEU A 234 -16.27 -1.93 1.90
N GLU A 235 -15.12 -1.40 2.31
CA GLU A 235 -14.98 -0.03 2.84
C GLU A 235 -15.34 1.01 1.77
N ASP A 236 -14.92 0.82 0.52
CA ASP A 236 -15.34 1.71 -0.58
C ASP A 236 -16.86 1.64 -0.83
N ALA A 237 -17.40 0.42 -0.88
CA ALA A 237 -18.83 0.20 -1.06
C ALA A 237 -19.65 0.82 0.09
N ASP A 238 -19.19 0.68 1.34
CA ASP A 238 -19.83 1.25 2.53
C ASP A 238 -19.81 2.78 2.49
N ARG A 239 -18.69 3.42 2.08
CA ARG A 239 -18.63 4.88 1.88
C ARG A 239 -19.63 5.38 0.84
N ARG A 240 -19.94 4.54 -0.15
CA ARG A 240 -20.87 4.84 -1.24
C ARG A 240 -22.31 4.41 -0.94
N GLY A 241 -22.55 3.75 0.19
CA GLY A 241 -23.86 3.21 0.56
C GLY A 241 -24.35 2.10 -0.39
N LEU A 242 -23.43 1.33 -0.98
CA LEU A 242 -23.77 0.29 -1.96
C LEU A 242 -23.66 -1.11 -1.34
N PRO A 243 -24.69 -1.96 -1.44
CA PRO A 243 -24.58 -3.36 -1.04
C PRO A 243 -23.69 -4.13 -2.02
N VAL A 244 -23.07 -5.22 -1.55
CA VAL A 244 -22.19 -6.08 -2.36
C VAL A 244 -22.72 -7.50 -2.39
N SER A 245 -22.86 -8.07 -3.60
CA SER A 245 -23.28 -9.44 -3.82
C SER A 245 -22.16 -10.30 -4.40
N VAL A 246 -22.18 -11.60 -4.11
CA VAL A 246 -21.22 -12.58 -4.63
C VAL A 246 -21.86 -13.96 -4.77
N GLY A 247 -21.43 -14.72 -5.79
CA GLY A 247 -21.75 -16.14 -5.93
C GLY A 247 -20.53 -16.99 -5.64
N ALA A 248 -20.68 -18.04 -4.82
CA ALA A 248 -19.58 -18.95 -4.49
C ALA A 248 -19.95 -20.40 -4.78
N LEU A 249 -18.99 -21.18 -5.29
CA LEU A 249 -19.18 -22.61 -5.57
C LEU A 249 -19.55 -23.36 -4.28
N ARG A 250 -20.60 -24.18 -4.33
CA ARG A 250 -21.00 -25.06 -3.22
C ARG A 250 -19.84 -25.97 -2.80
N GLY A 251 -19.64 -26.10 -1.50
CA GLY A 251 -18.57 -26.93 -0.92
C GLY A 251 -17.15 -26.34 -1.02
N SER A 252 -16.98 -25.16 -1.63
CA SER A 252 -15.68 -24.47 -1.63
C SER A 252 -15.41 -23.74 -0.31
N ASP A 253 -14.13 -23.52 -0.01
CA ASP A 253 -13.68 -22.77 1.15
C ASP A 253 -14.08 -21.28 1.11
N ALA A 254 -14.39 -20.77 -0.09
CA ALA A 254 -14.89 -19.41 -0.30
C ALA A 254 -16.18 -19.13 0.49
N ASN A 255 -17.04 -20.14 0.71
CA ASN A 255 -18.26 -19.97 1.50
C ASN A 255 -17.98 -19.56 2.95
N ARG A 256 -16.93 -20.13 3.58
CA ARG A 256 -16.50 -19.75 4.92
C ARG A 256 -15.84 -18.37 4.91
N PHE A 257 -15.08 -18.08 3.86
CA PHE A 257 -14.43 -16.79 3.66
C PHE A 257 -15.45 -15.64 3.59
N TYR A 258 -16.46 -15.71 2.72
CA TYR A 258 -17.46 -14.65 2.59
C TYR A 258 -18.30 -14.45 3.85
N ARG A 259 -18.75 -15.53 4.51
CA ARG A 259 -19.51 -15.42 5.77
C ARG A 259 -18.73 -14.69 6.87
N ARG A 260 -17.42 -14.92 6.97
CA ARG A 260 -16.56 -14.23 7.95
C ARG A 260 -16.42 -12.73 7.67
N HIS A 261 -16.65 -12.29 6.43
CA HIS A 261 -16.62 -10.88 6.03
C HIS A 261 -18.03 -10.25 6.01
N GLY A 262 -18.99 -10.85 6.72
CA GLY A 262 -20.33 -10.28 6.93
C GLY A 262 -21.33 -10.53 5.79
N PHE A 263 -21.00 -11.37 4.81
CA PHE A 263 -21.96 -11.79 3.79
C PHE A 263 -22.97 -12.80 4.34
N VAL A 264 -24.24 -12.59 4.02
CA VAL A 264 -25.36 -13.45 4.39
C VAL A 264 -25.86 -14.20 3.15
N GLN A 265 -26.15 -15.49 3.29
CA GLN A 265 -26.68 -16.31 2.20
C GLN A 265 -28.12 -15.86 1.87
N THR A 266 -28.39 -15.57 0.60
CA THR A 266 -29.71 -15.11 0.11
C THR A 266 -30.40 -16.15 -0.78
N GLY A 267 -29.65 -17.14 -1.27
CA GLY A 267 -30.19 -18.22 -2.07
C GLY A 267 -29.11 -19.25 -2.43
N GLU A 268 -29.53 -20.32 -3.07
CA GLU A 268 -28.64 -21.33 -3.61
C GLU A 268 -29.24 -21.96 -4.87
N THR A 269 -28.36 -22.44 -5.73
CA THR A 269 -28.69 -23.20 -6.93
C THR A 269 -28.09 -24.59 -6.81
N GLU A 270 -28.21 -25.40 -7.87
CA GLU A 270 -27.53 -26.70 -7.92
C GLU A 270 -26.02 -26.58 -7.63
N TRP A 271 -25.36 -25.51 -8.07
CA TRP A 271 -23.89 -25.39 -8.03
C TRP A 271 -23.34 -24.24 -7.20
N ASP A 272 -24.07 -23.14 -7.09
CA ASP A 272 -23.56 -21.90 -6.51
C ASP A 272 -24.46 -21.42 -5.37
N ILE A 273 -23.86 -20.88 -4.30
CA ILE A 273 -24.54 -20.19 -3.20
C ILE A 273 -24.46 -18.69 -3.46
N ALA A 274 -25.61 -18.01 -3.38
CA ALA A 274 -25.71 -16.56 -3.51
C ALA A 274 -25.59 -15.90 -2.13
N TYR A 275 -24.77 -14.86 -2.07
CA TYR A 275 -24.49 -14.09 -0.86
C TYR A 275 -24.70 -12.60 -1.11
N LEU A 276 -25.17 -11.89 -0.08
CA LEU A 276 -25.34 -10.44 -0.04
C LEU A 276 -24.77 -9.89 1.26
N ARG A 277 -24.02 -8.79 1.17
CA ARG A 277 -23.66 -7.94 2.29
C ARG A 277 -24.31 -6.58 2.09
N GLU A 278 -25.25 -6.26 2.96
CA GLU A 278 -25.85 -4.92 3.02
C GLU A 278 -24.81 -3.89 3.49
N CYS A 279 -24.94 -2.63 3.06
CA CYS A 279 -24.16 -1.57 3.69
C CYS A 279 -24.67 -1.36 5.13
N PRO A 280 -23.80 -1.03 6.10
CA PRO A 280 -24.25 -0.66 7.43
C PRO A 280 -25.29 0.47 7.34
N ARG A 281 -26.48 0.29 7.92
CA ARG A 281 -27.43 1.40 8.04
C ARG A 281 -26.76 2.49 8.87
N GLN A 282 -26.61 3.68 8.32
CA GLN A 282 -26.39 4.86 9.14
C GLN A 282 -27.65 5.04 9.99
N GLU A 283 -27.59 4.66 11.26
CA GLU A 283 -28.57 5.14 12.23
C GLU A 283 -28.47 6.66 12.23
N LEU A 284 -29.47 7.31 11.64
CA LEU A 284 -29.71 8.74 11.81
C LEU A 284 -29.83 8.98 13.32
N ARG A 285 -28.74 9.43 13.94
CA ARG A 285 -28.80 10.01 15.29
C ARG A 285 -29.67 11.26 15.15
N GLN A 286 -30.92 11.13 15.56
CA GLN A 286 -31.82 12.26 15.80
C GLN A 286 -31.32 13.07 17.00
#